data_AF-A0A413G898-F1
#
_entry.id   AF-A0A413G898-F1
#
_cell.length_a   1.000
_cell.length_b   1.000
_cell.length_c   1.000
_cell.angle_alpha   90.00
_cell.angle_beta   90.00
_cell.angle_gamma   90.00
#
_symmetry.space_group_name_H-M   'P 1'
#
loop_
_entity.id
_entity.type
_entity.pdbx_description
1 polymer ?
#
loop_
_entity_poly.entity_id
_entity_poly.type
_entity_poly.pdbx_seq_one_letter_code
_entity_poly.pdbx_strand_id
1 'polypeptide(L)'
;MVYKDLIGVNRMQESMLETLSQQCGCYISSLPAKADTQELIQMVLDLDRETYSLAEWAYCLSYLYREDIAFSSYDEISVFLSRKKKKD
;
A
#
# COMPACT_ATOMS: atom_id res chain seq x y z
N MET A 1 16.03 5.86 25.62
CA MET A 1 16.34 7.23 25.17
C MET A 1 17.48 7.11 24.18
N VAL A 2 17.46 7.57 22.93
CA VAL A 2 16.50 8.25 22.08
C VAL A 2 17.12 8.04 20.69
N TYR A 3 16.48 7.37 19.74
CA TYR A 3 16.89 7.48 18.33
C TYR A 3 16.30 8.80 17.81
N LYS A 4 16.97 9.91 18.14
CA LYS A 4 16.85 11.18 17.43
C LYS A 4 18.18 11.39 16.71
N ASP A 5 18.07 12.06 15.58
CA ASP A 5 19.10 12.34 14.59
C ASP A 5 19.37 11.17 13.66
N LEU A 6 18.60 11.14 12.56
CA LEU A 6 19.06 10.92 11.19
C LEU A 6 17.86 11.00 10.21
N ILE A 7 17.14 12.12 10.09
CA ILE A 7 16.32 12.35 8.88
C ILE A 7 16.50 13.81 8.42
N GLY A 8 17.74 14.15 8.13
CA GLY A 8 18.06 14.92 6.94
C GLY A 8 18.53 13.94 5.88
N VAL A 9 17.64 13.07 5.38
CA VAL A 9 18.01 12.02 4.42
C VAL A 9 16.94 11.96 3.33
N ASN A 10 17.31 12.48 2.17
CA ASN A 10 16.97 11.95 0.85
C ASN A 10 15.47 11.61 0.62
N ARG A 11 14.76 12.44 -0.16
CA ARG A 11 13.53 12.03 -0.86
C ARG A 11 13.85 10.91 -1.87
N MET A 12 14.25 9.73 -1.40
CA MET A 12 14.01 8.49 -2.14
C MET A 12 12.52 8.24 -1.97
N GLN A 13 11.77 8.13 -3.06
CA GLN A 13 10.34 7.83 -2.99
C GLN A 13 10.18 6.57 -2.14
N GLU A 14 9.64 6.71 -0.94
CA GLU A 14 9.28 5.57 -0.10
C GLU A 14 8.23 4.77 -0.87
N SER A 15 8.49 3.49 -1.09
CA SER A 15 7.56 2.66 -1.86
C SER A 15 6.23 2.55 -1.11
N MET A 16 5.13 2.39 -1.84
CA MET A 16 3.79 2.24 -1.25
C MET A 16 3.75 1.15 -0.17
N LEU A 17 4.48 0.05 -0.34
CA LEU A 17 4.60 -1.02 0.65
C LEU A 17 5.31 -0.59 1.94
N GLU A 18 6.36 0.23 1.83
CA GLU A 18 7.06 0.76 2.99
C GLU A 18 6.15 1.66 3.81
N THR A 19 5.44 2.59 3.16
CA THR A 19 4.46 3.47 3.81
C THR A 19 3.39 2.67 4.55
N LEU A 20 2.80 1.65 3.89
CA LEU A 20 1.80 0.79 4.51
C LEU A 20 2.37 -0.01 5.70
N SER A 21 3.58 -0.53 5.57
CA SER A 21 4.24 -1.30 6.64
C SER A 21 4.54 -0.43 7.87
N GLN A 22 4.99 0.81 7.66
CA GLN A 22 5.22 1.78 8.74
C GLN A 22 3.91 2.16 9.44
N GLN A 23 2.84 2.43 8.68
CA GLN A 23 1.53 2.76 9.25
C GLN A 23 0.93 1.58 10.04
N CYS A 24 1.11 0.35 9.55
CA CYS A 24 0.72 -0.86 10.26
C CYS A 24 1.63 -1.23 11.44
N GLY A 25 2.81 -0.60 11.58
CA GLY A 25 3.85 -1.00 12.52
C GLY A 25 4.31 -2.45 12.31
N CYS A 26 4.38 -2.92 11.06
CA CYS A 26 4.74 -4.29 10.72
C CYS A 26 5.85 -4.36 9.65
N TYR A 27 6.36 -5.56 9.39
CA TYR A 27 7.27 -5.76 8.27
C TYR A 27 6.47 -5.85 6.96
N ILE A 28 7.06 -5.40 5.85
CA ILE A 28 6.47 -5.52 4.49
C ILE A 28 6.01 -6.96 4.22
N SER A 29 6.84 -7.95 4.59
CA SER A 29 6.53 -9.38 4.46
C SER A 29 5.29 -9.86 5.22
N SER A 30 4.85 -9.09 6.22
CA SER A 30 3.65 -9.37 7.02
C SER A 30 2.39 -8.72 6.45
N LEU A 31 2.51 -7.79 5.49
CA LEU A 31 1.37 -7.10 4.88
C LEU A 31 0.40 -8.05 4.17
N PRO A 32 0.83 -9.07 3.41
CA PRO A 32 -0.11 -9.97 2.73
C PRO A 32 -1.01 -10.74 3.70
N ALA A 33 -0.51 -11.05 4.90
CA ALA A 33 -1.31 -11.70 5.94
C ALA A 33 -2.40 -10.78 6.53
N LYS A 34 -2.29 -9.46 6.28
CA LYS A 34 -3.23 -8.43 6.68
C LYS A 34 -3.99 -7.84 5.49
N ALA A 35 -3.83 -8.38 4.27
CA ALA A 35 -4.40 -7.80 3.06
C ALA A 35 -5.92 -7.72 3.07
N ASP A 36 -6.57 -8.67 3.74
CA ASP A 36 -8.02 -8.72 3.90
C ASP A 36 -8.51 -8.00 5.17
N THR A 37 -7.63 -7.37 5.98
CA THR A 37 -8.10 -6.61 7.14
C THR A 37 -8.69 -5.29 6.70
N GLN A 38 -9.81 -4.92 7.34
CA GLN A 38 -10.45 -3.62 7.09
C GLN A 38 -9.48 -2.45 7.32
N GLU A 39 -8.57 -2.57 8.29
CA GLU A 39 -7.54 -1.55 8.55
C GLU A 39 -6.61 -1.33 7.35
N LEU A 40 -6.04 -2.39 6.77
CA LEU A 40 -5.13 -2.24 5.64
C LEU A 40 -5.86 -1.76 4.39
N ILE A 41 -7.06 -2.28 4.14
CA ILE A 41 -7.90 -1.83 3.02
C ILE A 41 -8.21 -0.34 3.15
N GLN A 42 -8.53 0.14 4.36
CA GLN A 42 -8.81 1.55 4.61
C GLN A 42 -7.55 2.40 4.43
N MET A 43 -6.39 1.98 4.96
CA MET A 43 -5.12 2.68 4.73
C MET A 43 -4.80 2.81 3.24
N VAL A 44 -4.97 1.74 2.47
CA VAL A 44 -4.76 1.76 1.02
C VAL A 44 -5.74 2.69 0.30
N LEU A 45 -6.98 2.80 0.77
CA LEU A 45 -7.99 3.73 0.23
C LEU A 45 -7.71 5.19 0.58
N ASP A 46 -7.10 5.46 1.73
CA ASP A 46 -6.71 6.81 2.16
C ASP A 46 -5.43 7.31 1.47
N LEU A 47 -4.67 6.43 0.81
CA LEU A 47 -3.54 6.85 -0.02
C LEU A 47 -4.02 7.62 -1.24
N ASP A 48 -3.38 8.77 -1.48
CA ASP A 48 -3.67 9.58 -2.63
C ASP A 48 -3.24 8.88 -3.93
N ARG A 49 -4.19 8.77 -4.86
CA ARG A 49 -4.03 8.00 -6.10
C ARG A 49 -2.96 8.59 -7.02
N GLU A 50 -2.74 9.91 -6.96
CA GLU A 50 -1.79 10.61 -7.83
C GLU A 50 -0.37 10.65 -7.25
N THR A 51 -0.20 10.21 -6.00
CA THR A 51 1.11 10.15 -5.32
C THR A 51 2.00 9.01 -5.85
N TYR A 52 1.39 7.91 -6.33
CA TYR A 52 2.11 6.74 -6.81
C TYR A 52 1.73 6.41 -8.25
N SER A 53 2.68 5.88 -9.01
CA SER A 53 2.44 5.45 -10.39
C SER A 53 1.52 4.22 -10.48
N LEU A 54 0.85 4.02 -11.62
CA LEU A 54 0.08 2.79 -11.88
C LEU A 54 0.89 1.50 -11.67
N ALA A 55 2.17 1.53 -12.03
CA ALA A 55 3.09 0.40 -11.85
C ALA A 55 3.33 0.09 -10.37
N GLU A 56 3.47 1.12 -9.52
CA GLU A 56 3.61 0.94 -8.08
C GLU A 56 2.32 0.41 -7.44
N TRP A 57 1.16 0.92 -7.85
CA TRP A 57 -0.13 0.41 -7.41
C TRP A 57 -0.31 -1.06 -7.80
N ALA A 58 -0.01 -1.41 -9.05
CA ALA A 58 -0.05 -2.77 -9.55
C ALA A 58 0.88 -3.69 -8.74
N TYR A 59 2.14 -3.27 -8.52
CA TYR A 59 3.10 -4.03 -7.73
C TYR A 59 2.66 -4.19 -6.27
N CYS A 60 2.22 -3.11 -5.62
CA CYS A 60 1.77 -3.13 -4.23
C CYS A 60 0.57 -4.04 -4.05
N LEU A 61 -0.48 -3.88 -4.87
CA LEU A 61 -1.68 -4.70 -4.76
C LEU A 61 -1.39 -6.16 -5.13
N SER A 62 -0.56 -6.41 -6.14
CA SER A 62 -0.12 -7.77 -6.48
C SER A 62 0.59 -8.43 -5.30
N TYR A 63 1.45 -7.69 -4.61
CA TYR A 63 2.17 -8.18 -3.42
C TYR A 63 1.23 -8.48 -2.25
N LEU A 64 0.29 -7.57 -1.96
CA LEU A 64 -0.67 -7.70 -0.86
C LEU A 64 -1.57 -8.92 -1.06
N TYR A 65 -2.17 -9.05 -2.24
CA TYR A 65 -3.16 -10.10 -2.49
C TYR A 65 -2.54 -11.39 -3.06
N ARG A 66 -1.24 -11.39 -3.37
CA ARG A 66 -0.54 -12.48 -4.07
C ARG A 66 -1.22 -12.87 -5.39
N GLU A 67 -1.74 -11.87 -6.08
CA GLU A 67 -2.41 -11.98 -7.38
C GLU A 67 -1.55 -11.26 -8.43
N ASP A 68 -1.55 -11.71 -9.69
CA ASP A 68 -0.93 -10.96 -10.78
C ASP A 68 -1.91 -9.87 -11.22
N ILE A 69 -1.64 -8.62 -10.84
CA ILE A 69 -2.54 -7.49 -11.06
C ILE A 69 -1.83 -6.46 -11.92
N ALA A 70 -2.46 -6.08 -13.02
CA ALA A 70 -2.08 -4.94 -13.84
C ALA A 70 -3.26 -3.98 -13.95
N PHE A 71 -2.97 -2.68 -13.90
CA PHE A 71 -3.95 -1.62 -14.06
C PHE A 71 -3.61 -0.78 -15.28
N SER A 72 -4.62 -0.52 -16.10
CA SER A 72 -4.54 0.38 -17.25
C SER A 72 -4.99 1.80 -16.89
N SER A 73 -5.64 1.99 -15.74
CA SER A 73 -6.08 3.30 -15.25
C SER A 73 -6.27 3.33 -13.72
N TYR A 74 -6.28 4.53 -13.14
CA TYR A 74 -6.54 4.73 -11.70
C TYR A 74 -8.00 4.42 -11.29
N ASP A 75 -8.93 4.38 -12.25
CA ASP A 75 -10.31 3.97 -12.00
C ASP A 75 -10.37 2.47 -11.66
N GLU A 76 -9.62 1.64 -12.38
CA GLU A 76 -9.58 0.19 -12.14
C GLU A 76 -9.05 -0.15 -10.73
N ILE A 77 -8.10 0.63 -10.22
CA ILE A 77 -7.61 0.53 -8.83
C ILE A 77 -8.76 0.78 -7.84
N SER A 78 -9.55 1.83 -8.08
CA SER A 78 -10.66 2.23 -7.22
C SER A 78 -11.76 1.16 -7.21
N VAL A 79 -12.05 0.58 -8.38
CA VAL A 79 -12.99 -0.55 -8.53
C VAL A 79 -12.46 -1.78 -7.81
N PHE A 80 -11.16 -2.10 -7.93
CA PHE A 80 -10.55 -3.23 -7.27
C PHE A 80 -10.66 -3.13 -5.74
N LEU A 81 -10.28 -1.99 -5.16
CA LEU A 81 -10.36 -1.75 -3.71
C LEU A 81 -11.82 -1.77 -3.21
N SER A 82 -12.75 -1.20 -3.98
CA SER A 82 -14.18 -1.22 -3.66
C SER A 82 -14.76 -2.64 -3.63
N ARG A 83 -14.26 -3.56 -4.47
CA ARG A 83 -14.64 -4.97 -4.46
C ARG A 83 -14.09 -5.70 -3.24
N LYS A 84 -12.83 -5.44 -2.85
CA LYS A 84 -12.21 -6.04 -1.67
C LYS A 84 -12.92 -5.59 -0.37
N LYS A 85 -13.29 -4.31 -0.27
CA LYS A 85 -14.08 -3.78 0.85
C LYS A 85 -15.46 -4.44 1.03
N LYS A 86 -16.09 -4.92 -0.04
CA LYS A 86 -17.43 -5.55 0.00
C LYS A 86 -17.40 -7.03 0.38
N LYS A 87 -16.23 -7.64 0.58
CA LYS A 87 -16.08 -9.07 0.83
C LYS A 87 -16.11 -9.43 2.33
N ASP A 88 -16.56 -8.51 3.17
CA ASP A 88 -16.85 -8.71 4.60
C ASP A 88 -18.31 -9.16 4.79
#